data_AF-A0A016VV92-F1
#
_entry.id   AF-A0A016VV92-F1
#
_cell.length_a   1.000
_cell.length_b   1.000
_cell.length_c   1.000
_cell.angle_alpha   90.00
_cell.angle_beta   90.00
_cell.angle_gamma   90.00
#
_symmetry.space_group_name_H-M   'P 1'
#
loop_
_entity.id
_entity.type
_entity.pdbx_description
1 polymer ?
#
loop_
_entity_poly.entity_id
_entity_poly.type
_entity_poly.pdbx_seq_one_letter_code
_entity_poly.pdbx_strand_id
1 'polypeptide(L)'
;MEIDKLYFPIAPRYHLLVCSIAKVASTINTATFCYLNNRTAFLAGNRRISKEIYETRFCGDSNHYRNFTAVQHLLGEKRIEYAVVRNPISRFLSGYTDKCIKWVSP
;
A
#
# COMPACT_ATOMS: atom_id res chain seq x y z
N MET A 1 11.19 -15.87 6.26
CA MET A 1 9.72 -15.74 6.12
C MET A 1 9.27 -14.56 6.96
N GLU A 2 9.42 -13.34 6.45
CA GLU A 2 8.88 -12.15 7.12
C GLU A 2 7.38 -12.08 6.81
N ILE A 3 6.57 -12.10 7.86
CA ILE A 3 5.18 -11.65 7.80
C ILE A 3 5.25 -10.22 7.26
N ASP A 4 4.59 -9.96 6.12
CA ASP A 4 4.53 -8.62 5.51
C ASP A 4 4.20 -7.61 6.62
N LYS A 5 5.19 -6.80 7.03
CA LYS A 5 5.07 -5.88 8.18
C LYS A 5 3.88 -4.97 7.94
N LEU A 6 2.92 -4.94 8.87
CA LEU A 6 1.77 -4.06 8.77
C LEU A 6 2.26 -2.61 8.64
N TYR A 7 1.75 -1.90 7.63
CA TYR A 7 2.06 -0.49 7.40
C TYR A 7 0.82 0.29 6.96
N PHE A 8 0.88 1.60 7.17
CA PHE A 8 -0.19 2.55 6.92
C PHE A 8 0.32 3.63 5.96
N PRO A 9 0.04 3.54 4.66
CA PRO A 9 0.14 4.66 3.75
C PRO A 9 -0.83 5.74 4.19
N ILE A 10 -0.34 6.97 4.26
CA ILE A 10 -1.13 8.13 4.66
C ILE A 10 -1.05 9.23 3.62
N ALA A 11 -2.09 10.04 3.50
CA ALA A 11 -2.10 11.26 2.70
C ALA A 11 -2.56 12.42 3.60
N PRO A 12 -1.62 13.09 4.31
CA PRO A 12 -1.95 14.05 5.36
C PRO A 12 -2.84 15.19 4.87
N ARG A 13 -2.57 15.71 3.67
CA ARG A 13 -3.37 16.79 3.04
C ARG A 13 -4.86 16.45 2.88
N TYR A 14 -5.18 15.16 2.79
CA TYR A 14 -6.54 14.67 2.61
C TYR A 14 -7.10 14.00 3.88
N HIS A 15 -6.35 13.98 4.99
CA HIS A 15 -6.70 13.25 6.21
C HIS A 15 -7.05 11.78 5.96
N LEU A 16 -6.34 11.12 5.02
CA LEU A 16 -6.59 9.74 4.63
C LEU A 16 -5.52 8.79 5.17
N LEU A 17 -5.93 7.61 5.58
CA LEU A 17 -5.05 6.46 5.78
C LEU A 17 -5.69 5.17 5.29
N VAL A 18 -4.84 4.22 4.88
CA VAL A 18 -5.27 2.86 4.52
C VAL A 18 -4.49 1.82 5.32
N CYS A 19 -5.20 0.78 5.77
CA CYS A 19 -4.54 -0.40 6.32
C CYS A 19 -3.99 -1.26 5.17
N SER A 20 -2.67 -1.42 5.10
CA SER A 20 -2.06 -2.24 4.05
C SER A 20 -2.06 -3.71 4.42
N ILE A 21 -3.06 -4.41 3.91
CA ILE A 21 -3.16 -5.86 3.97
C ILE A 21 -2.56 -6.44 2.68
N ALA A 22 -1.75 -7.49 2.79
CA ALA A 22 -1.17 -8.13 1.62
C ALA A 22 -2.25 -8.75 0.71
N LYS A 23 -1.99 -8.67 -0.61
CA LYS A 23 -2.77 -9.30 -1.69
C LYS A 23 -4.23 -8.85 -1.86
N VAL A 24 -4.60 -7.73 -1.25
CA VAL A 24 -5.88 -7.02 -1.46
C VAL A 24 -5.69 -5.75 -2.30
N ALA A 25 -4.90 -5.85 -3.38
CA ALA A 25 -4.47 -4.71 -4.20
C ALA A 25 -3.66 -3.64 -3.45
N SER A 26 -2.82 -4.07 -2.49
CA SER A 26 -1.93 -3.19 -1.71
C SER A 26 -0.99 -2.33 -2.57
N THR A 27 -0.52 -2.83 -3.72
CA THR A 27 0.29 -2.05 -4.67
C THR A 27 -0.48 -0.86 -5.24
N ILE A 28 -1.75 -1.05 -5.60
CA ILE A 28 -2.62 0.02 -6.13
C ILE A 28 -2.91 1.06 -5.04
N ASN A 29 -3.14 0.63 -3.80
CA ASN A 29 -3.30 1.56 -2.69
C ASN A 29 -2.01 2.37 -2.47
N THR A 30 -0.86 1.71 -2.37
CA THR A 30 0.45 2.38 -2.22
C THR A 30 0.69 3.40 -3.33
N ALA A 31 0.39 3.04 -4.58
CA ALA A 31 0.48 3.91 -5.74
C ALA A 31 -0.46 5.13 -5.65
N THR A 32 -1.69 4.91 -5.20
CA THR A 32 -2.68 5.98 -5.01
C THR A 32 -2.18 6.98 -3.96
N PHE A 33 -1.70 6.52 -2.81
CA PHE A 33 -1.17 7.39 -1.76
C PHE A 33 0.10 8.12 -2.20
N CYS A 34 0.98 7.46 -2.96
CA CYS A 34 2.14 8.07 -3.61
C CYS A 34 1.73 9.25 -4.51
N TYR A 35 0.73 9.04 -5.37
CA TYR A 35 0.18 10.07 -6.25
C TYR A 35 -0.44 11.23 -5.44
N LEU A 36 -1.18 10.94 -4.36
CA LEU A 36 -1.79 11.97 -3.53
C LEU A 36 -0.75 12.85 -2.81
N ASN A 37 0.37 12.27 -2.37
CA ASN A 37 1.41 13.00 -1.65
C ASN A 37 2.38 13.74 -2.57
N ASN A 38 2.71 13.19 -3.74
CA ASN A 38 3.64 13.83 -4.68
C ASN A 38 3.20 13.65 -6.14
N ARG A 39 2.05 14.24 -6.46
CA ARG A 39 1.47 14.22 -7.81
C ARG A 39 2.45 14.68 -8.88
N THR A 40 3.16 15.79 -8.63
CA THR A 40 4.06 16.40 -9.61
C THR A 40 5.19 15.45 -10.00
N ALA A 41 5.89 14.86 -9.02
CA ALA A 41 6.95 13.90 -9.30
C ALA A 41 6.41 12.61 -9.92
N PHE A 42 5.25 12.12 -9.45
CA PHE A 42 4.62 10.92 -10.00
C PHE A 42 4.31 11.06 -11.49
N LEU A 43 3.72 12.19 -11.88
CA LEU A 43 3.40 12.47 -13.28
C LEU A 43 4.65 12.78 -14.12
N ALA A 44 5.61 13.52 -13.58
CA ALA A 44 6.89 13.79 -14.25
C ALA A 44 7.68 12.49 -14.55
N GLY A 45 7.56 11.49 -13.68
CA GLY A 45 8.12 10.15 -13.89
C GLY A 45 7.32 9.27 -14.86
N ASN A 46 6.31 9.82 -15.56
CA ASN A 46 5.40 9.10 -16.46
C ASN A 46 4.76 7.86 -15.81
N ARG A 47 4.50 7.93 -14.50
CA ARG A 47 3.92 6.81 -13.73
C ARG A 47 2.40 6.78 -13.88
N ARG A 48 1.84 5.59 -13.82
CA ARG A 48 0.39 5.35 -13.82
C ARG A 48 0.07 4.36 -12.71
N ILE A 49 -0.95 4.66 -11.89
CA ILE A 49 -1.37 3.79 -10.79
C ILE A 49 -1.61 2.34 -11.26
N SER A 50 -2.26 2.17 -12.41
CA SER A 50 -2.55 0.85 -13.01
C SER A 50 -1.34 0.09 -13.56
N LYS A 51 -0.17 0.73 -13.62
CA LYS A 51 1.09 0.14 -14.10
C LYS A 51 2.13 -0.03 -12.99
N GLU A 52 1.82 0.38 -11.76
CA GLU A 52 2.71 0.14 -10.62
C GLU A 52 2.80 -1.35 -10.29
N ILE A 53 4.03 -1.81 -10.04
CA ILE A 53 4.35 -3.16 -9.56
C ILE A 53 5.15 -3.03 -8.26
N TYR A 54 5.12 -4.08 -7.43
CA TYR A 54 5.67 -4.03 -6.08
C TYR A 54 7.19 -3.81 -6.06
N GLU A 55 7.89 -4.36 -7.04
CA GLU A 55 9.34 -4.41 -7.18
C GLU A 55 9.94 -3.06 -7.61
N THR A 56 9.20 -2.26 -8.38
CA THR A 56 9.67 -0.97 -8.94
C THR A 56 8.75 0.19 -8.57
N ARG A 57 8.17 0.15 -7.37
CA ARG A 57 7.26 1.20 -6.85
C ARG A 57 7.95 2.56 -6.85
N PHE A 58 7.33 3.56 -7.47
CA PHE A 58 7.94 4.89 -7.60
C PHE A 58 8.29 5.53 -6.26
N CYS A 59 7.34 5.51 -5.31
CA CYS A 59 7.51 6.08 -3.98
C CYS A 59 8.12 5.11 -2.96
N GLY A 60 8.41 3.87 -3.33
CA GLY A 60 8.84 2.83 -2.40
C GLY A 60 7.92 2.74 -1.18
N ASP A 61 8.51 2.96 0.00
CA ASP A 61 7.82 3.00 1.30
C ASP A 61 7.67 4.43 1.89
N SER A 62 7.83 5.47 1.06
CA SER A 62 7.60 6.83 1.54
C SER A 62 6.14 7.01 1.99
N ASN A 63 5.96 7.73 3.09
CA ASN A 63 4.66 7.93 3.76
C ASN A 63 4.03 6.65 4.31
N HIS A 64 4.80 5.57 4.48
CA HIS A 64 4.37 4.38 5.20
C HIS A 64 4.73 4.52 6.68
N TYR A 65 3.73 4.41 7.54
CA TYR A 65 3.90 4.39 8.98
C TYR A 65 3.70 2.97 9.49
N ARG A 66 4.45 2.59 10.52
CA ARG A 66 4.28 1.28 11.18
C ARG A 66 3.56 1.39 12.52
N ASN A 67 3.54 2.58 13.10
CA ASN A 67 2.88 2.87 14.36
C ASN A 67 1.55 3.56 14.08
N PHE A 68 0.44 2.89 14.42
CA PHE A 68 -0.90 3.43 14.23
C PHE A 68 -1.16 4.67 15.09
N THR A 69 -0.73 4.67 16.36
CA THR A 69 -0.87 5.83 17.26
C THR A 69 -0.16 7.06 16.70
N ALA A 70 1.02 6.90 16.10
CA ALA A 70 1.71 8.01 15.44
C ALA A 70 0.90 8.59 14.27
N VAL A 71 0.22 7.73 13.50
CA VAL A 71 -0.67 8.17 12.42
C VAL A 71 -1.89 8.90 12.98
N GLN A 72 -2.49 8.40 14.07
CA GLN A 72 -3.64 9.04 14.71
C GLN A 72 -3.27 10.46 15.20
N HIS A 73 -2.09 10.64 15.79
CA HIS A 73 -1.62 11.95 16.21
C HIS A 73 -1.36 12.88 15.02
N LEU A 74 -0.80 12.36 13.92
CA LEU A 74 -0.47 13.15 12.73
C LEU A 74 -1.71 13.60 11.94
N LEU A 75 -2.71 12.73 11.80
CA LEU A 75 -3.93 13.03 11.04
C LEU A 75 -5.06 13.63 11.89
N GLY A 76 -4.97 13.52 13.22
CA GLY A 76 -5.98 13.98 14.15
C GLY A 76 -7.25 13.12 14.20
N GLU A 77 -8.27 13.60 14.90
CA GLU A 77 -9.52 12.86 15.09
C GLU A 77 -10.38 12.79 13.83
N LYS A 78 -10.38 13.85 13.01
CA LYS A 78 -11.15 13.94 11.77
C LYS A 78 -10.37 13.36 10.59
N ARG A 79 -10.25 12.03 10.56
CA ARG A 79 -9.57 11.29 9.49
C ARG A 79 -10.47 10.20 8.90
N ILE A 80 -10.21 9.86 7.63
CA ILE A 80 -10.86 8.74 6.97
C ILE A 80 -9.88 7.57 7.00
N GLU A 81 -10.31 6.51 7.67
CA GLU A 81 -9.59 5.24 7.76
C GLU A 81 -10.36 4.19 6.99
N TYR A 82 -9.66 3.45 6.12
CA TYR A 82 -10.28 2.36 5.40
C TYR A 82 -9.35 1.18 5.21
N ALA A 83 -9.96 0.02 4.96
CA ALA A 83 -9.28 -1.16 4.49
C ALA A 83 -9.98 -1.62 3.20
N VAL A 84 -9.18 -2.02 2.21
CA VAL A 84 -9.72 -2.65 1.01
C VAL A 84 -9.79 -4.14 1.27
N VAL A 85 -10.97 -4.72 1.08
CA VAL A 85 -11.16 -6.17 1.11
C VAL A 85 -11.26 -6.71 -0.31
N ARG A 86 -10.71 -7.91 -0.54
CA ARG A 86 -10.85 -8.66 -1.78
C ARG A 86 -11.57 -9.97 -1.48
N ASN A 87 -12.22 -10.55 -2.49
CA ASN A 87 -12.76 -11.91 -2.38
C ASN A 87 -11.73 -12.86 -1.71
N PRO A 88 -12.11 -13.58 -0.63
CA PRO A 88 -11.17 -14.37 0.16
C PRO A 88 -10.42 -15.44 -0.65
N ILE A 89 -11.10 -16.09 -1.60
CA ILE A 89 -10.50 -17.13 -2.45
C ILE A 89 -9.45 -16.50 -3.36
N SER A 90 -9.77 -15.40 -4.02
CA SER A 90 -8.81 -14.70 -4.89
C SER A 90 -7.60 -14.16 -4.13
N ARG A 91 -7.81 -13.67 -2.90
CA ARG A 91 -6.71 -13.25 -2.01
C ARG A 91 -5.84 -14.45 -1.63
N PHE A 92 -6.44 -15.57 -1.21
CA PHE A 92 -5.73 -16.79 -0.85
C PHE A 92 -4.87 -17.29 -2.00
N LEU A 93 -5.44 -17.45 -3.20
CA LEU A 93 -4.70 -17.90 -4.38
C LEU A 93 -3.52 -16.99 -4.70
N SER A 94 -3.72 -15.66 -4.64
CA SER A 94 -2.64 -14.69 -4.88
C SER A 94 -1.52 -14.77 -3.83
N GLY A 95 -1.86 -15.05 -2.57
CA GLY A 95 -0.89 -15.24 -1.50
C GLY A 95 -0.15 -16.56 -1.61
N TYR A 96 -0.87 -17.65 -1.90
CA TYR A 96 -0.32 -18.99 -2.09
C TYR A 96 0.63 -19.04 -3.29
N THR A 97 0.23 -18.54 -4.45
CA THR A 97 1.11 -18.50 -5.64
C THR A 97 2.36 -17.68 -5.39
N ASP A 98 2.24 -16.56 -4.67
CA ASP A 98 3.42 -15.80 -4.25
C ASP A 98 4.30 -16.67 -3.36
N LYS A 99 3.88 -16.94 -2.11
CA LYS A 99 4.74 -17.54 -1.08
C LYS A 99 5.14 -18.99 -1.34
N CYS A 100 4.32 -19.79 -2.03
CA CYS A 100 4.50 -21.24 -2.14
C CYS A 100 4.88 -21.73 -3.54
N ILE A 101 4.66 -20.94 -4.60
CA ILE A 101 5.04 -21.34 -5.96
C ILE A 101 6.27 -20.55 -6.42
N LYS A 102 6.21 -19.21 -6.34
CA LYS A 102 7.31 -18.35 -6.80
C LYS A 102 8.55 -18.45 -5.91
N TRP A 103 8.37 -18.53 -4.59
CA TRP A 103 9.49 -18.57 -3.63
C TRP A 103 9.98 -19.99 -3.28
N VAL A 104 9.43 -21.04 -3.91
CA VAL A 104 9.80 -22.46 -3.66
C VAL A 104 10.49 -23.10 -4.87
N SER A 105 10.56 -22.41 -6.01
CA SER A 105 11.32 -22.89 -7.17
C SER A 105 12.78 -22.44 -7.03
N PRO A 106 13.78 -23.34 -7.05
CA PRO A 106 15.20 -22.99 -6.99
C PRO A 106 15.65 -22.12 -8.17
#